data_AF-A0A2N0NHU3-F1
#
_entry.id   AF-A0A2N0NHU3-F1
#
_cell.length_a   1.000
_cell.length_b   1.000
_cell.length_c   1.000
_cell.angle_alpha   90.00
_cell.angle_beta   90.00
_cell.angle_gamma   90.00
#
_symmetry.space_group_name_H-M   'P 1'
#
loop_
_entity.id
_entity.type
_entity.pdbx_description
1 polymer ?
#
loop_
_entity_poly.entity_id
_entity_poly.type
_entity_poly.pdbx_seq_one_letter_code
_entity_poly.pdbx_strand_id
1 'polypeptide(L)'
;MDNDGEKIRCKFNELWNNIMSAISIAVNIELPMKTVKYPGSRNIRHKLSFVDKTMRHTTKLGSLMRKISKDQGFIDNKDDKWINFWINRINKYNKDYNRKEYDKFIDNHKELTIPTHDLFSDTWIKNAKEVFKKRIKIDKNYLQAQRLRKIQDSIENRCNIIHSDIPKWLHSTQDNVKEHIIIDRSVISNKNEGIRLALDPNTIRTHAKDTFAGILRKRNTKSIEQDVFWSNIYRLKGEFTECMANLIDEITIGEWHQTLELVNTNSAPGPSGIGYAITGRSGMICMKFIAHK
;
A
#
# COMPACT_ATOMS: atom_id res chain seq x y z
N MET A 1 -41.32 -34.00 -0.25
CA MET A 1 -40.48 -33.01 0.44
C MET A 1 -39.28 -33.77 0.98
N ASP A 2 -38.09 -33.37 0.53
CA ASP A 2 -36.86 -34.17 0.45
C ASP A 2 -36.05 -34.15 1.77
N ASN A 3 -36.60 -34.76 2.82
CA ASN A 3 -36.06 -34.72 4.19
C ASN A 3 -34.81 -35.61 4.39
N ASP A 4 -34.61 -36.60 3.52
CA ASP A 4 -33.45 -37.52 3.59
C ASP A 4 -32.17 -36.88 3.03
N GLY A 5 -32.28 -36.08 1.96
CA GLY A 5 -31.13 -35.37 1.38
C GLY A 5 -30.49 -34.37 2.36
N GLU A 6 -31.31 -33.65 3.12
CA GLU A 6 -30.83 -32.68 4.11
C GLU A 6 -30.11 -33.37 5.29
N LYS A 7 -30.63 -34.52 5.74
CA LYS A 7 -30.04 -35.33 6.80
C LYS A 7 -28.68 -35.91 6.41
N ILE A 8 -28.53 -36.33 5.16
CA ILE A 8 -27.24 -36.80 4.60
C ILE A 8 -26.23 -35.65 4.56
N ARG A 9 -26.64 -34.45 4.13
CA ARG A 9 -25.77 -33.27 4.06
C ARG A 9 -25.27 -32.83 5.43
N CYS A 10 -26.13 -32.86 6.44
CA CYS A 10 -25.75 -32.56 7.82
C CYS A 10 -24.70 -33.54 8.34
N LYS A 11 -24.89 -34.85 8.13
CA LYS A 11 -23.91 -35.87 8.54
C LYS A 11 -22.57 -35.71 7.83
N PHE A 12 -22.59 -35.38 6.54
CA PHE A 12 -21.35 -35.14 5.78
C PHE A 12 -20.57 -33.94 6.33
N ASN A 13 -21.26 -32.83 6.63
CA ASN A 13 -20.64 -31.64 7.20
C ASN A 13 -20.05 -31.90 8.60
N GLU A 14 -20.75 -32.68 9.42
CA GLU A 14 -20.27 -33.06 10.75
C GLU A 14 -19.00 -33.91 10.66
N LEU A 15 -18.97 -34.86 9.74
CA LEU A 15 -17.80 -35.70 9.48
C LEU A 15 -16.61 -34.88 8.96
N TRP A 16 -16.87 -33.93 8.07
CA TRP A 16 -15.86 -32.99 7.57
C TRP A 16 -15.29 -32.10 8.67
N ASN A 17 -16.13 -31.57 9.56
CA ASN A 17 -15.70 -30.77 10.70
C ASN A 17 -14.82 -31.57 11.67
N ASN A 18 -15.16 -32.85 11.90
CA ASN A 18 -14.37 -33.74 12.75
C ASN A 18 -12.98 -34.01 12.15
N ILE A 19 -12.90 -34.24 10.83
CA ILE A 19 -11.62 -34.41 10.13
C ILE A 19 -10.78 -33.13 10.23
N MET A 20 -11.36 -31.96 9.96
CA MET A 20 -10.66 -30.68 10.04
C MET A 20 -10.16 -30.38 11.46
N SER A 21 -10.94 -30.75 12.48
CA SER A 21 -10.54 -30.62 13.88
C SER A 21 -9.35 -31.53 14.21
N ALA A 22 -9.40 -32.79 13.80
CA ALA A 22 -8.32 -33.75 14.00
C ALA A 22 -7.02 -33.33 13.30
N ILE A 23 -7.10 -32.86 12.06
CA ILE A 23 -5.94 -32.30 11.33
C ILE A 23 -5.39 -31.08 12.06
N SER A 24 -6.25 -30.17 12.52
CA SER A 24 -5.80 -28.98 13.25
C SER A 24 -5.10 -29.33 14.57
N ILE A 25 -5.58 -30.35 15.28
CA ILE A 25 -4.94 -30.85 16.50
C ILE A 25 -3.59 -31.48 16.18
N ALA A 26 -3.52 -32.35 15.17
CA ALA A 26 -2.28 -32.99 14.74
C ALA A 26 -1.23 -31.97 14.27
N VAL A 27 -1.65 -30.95 13.50
CA VAL A 27 -0.79 -29.83 13.08
C VAL A 27 -0.23 -29.07 14.28
N ASN A 28 -1.04 -28.81 15.31
CA ASN A 28 -0.57 -28.10 16.51
C ASN A 28 0.39 -28.94 17.38
N ILE A 29 0.28 -30.27 17.33
CA ILE A 29 1.12 -31.19 18.13
C ILE A 29 2.44 -31.49 17.40
N GLU A 30 2.36 -31.83 16.11
CA GLU A 30 3.48 -32.39 15.34
C GLU A 30 4.31 -31.33 14.63
N LEU A 31 3.71 -30.20 14.20
CA LEU A 31 4.48 -29.13 13.60
C LEU A 31 4.97 -28.20 14.70
N PRO A 32 6.31 -28.07 14.90
CA PRO A 32 6.85 -27.07 15.80
C PRO A 32 6.57 -25.69 15.19
N MET A 33 5.43 -25.09 15.56
CA MET A 33 5.12 -23.69 15.28
C MET A 33 6.04 -22.83 16.13
N LYS A 34 7.30 -22.74 15.69
CA LYS A 34 8.28 -21.83 16.25
C LYS A 34 7.77 -20.43 15.93
N THR A 35 7.11 -19.79 16.90
CA THR A 35 6.88 -18.35 16.83
C THR A 35 8.26 -17.71 16.82
N VAL A 36 8.74 -17.35 15.63
CA VAL A 36 10.00 -16.64 15.45
C VAL A 36 9.83 -15.25 16.08
N LYS A 37 10.13 -15.15 17.37
CA LYS A 37 10.32 -13.86 18.03
C LYS A 37 11.71 -13.39 17.65
N TYR A 38 11.79 -12.52 16.66
CA TYR A 38 13.03 -11.81 16.34
C TYR A 38 13.55 -11.12 17.60
N PRO A 39 14.78 -11.42 18.08
CA PRO A 39 15.32 -10.85 19.31
C PRO A 39 15.58 -9.33 19.24
N GLY A 40 15.27 -8.68 18.11
CA GLY A 40 15.26 -7.23 17.95
C GLY A 40 13.90 -6.54 18.15
N SER A 41 12.77 -7.27 18.16
CA SER A 41 11.45 -6.65 18.39
C SER A 41 11.23 -6.46 19.89
N ARG A 42 11.97 -5.51 20.48
CA ARG A 42 11.47 -4.87 21.71
C ARG A 42 10.03 -4.46 21.39
N ASN A 43 9.09 -4.79 22.26
CA ASN A 43 7.74 -4.23 22.23
C ASN A 43 7.86 -2.72 22.43
N ILE A 44 8.30 -1.99 21.41
CA ILE A 44 8.24 -0.54 21.37
C ILE A 44 6.75 -0.29 21.38
N ARG A 45 6.22 0.07 22.56
CA ARG A 45 4.88 0.64 22.65
C ARG A 45 4.92 1.90 21.80
N HIS A 46 4.58 1.77 20.52
CA HIS A 46 4.46 2.91 19.64
C HIS A 46 3.45 3.85 20.31
N LYS A 47 3.91 5.06 20.63
CA LYS A 47 3.03 6.09 21.16
C LYS A 47 1.93 6.27 20.12
N LEU A 48 0.70 5.90 20.48
CA LEU A 48 -0.44 6.03 19.57
C LEU A 48 -0.44 7.44 18.97
N SER A 49 -0.65 7.51 17.66
CA SER A 49 -0.86 8.80 17.01
C SER A 49 -2.07 9.48 17.67
N PHE A 50 -2.14 10.80 17.55
CA PHE A 50 -3.26 11.55 18.11
C PHE A 50 -4.61 11.01 17.61
N VAL A 51 -4.69 10.70 16.31
CA VAL A 51 -5.88 10.13 15.65
C VAL A 51 -6.28 8.80 16.25
N ASP A 52 -5.29 7.94 16.52
CA ASP A 52 -5.56 6.65 17.17
C ASP A 52 -6.07 6.83 18.61
N LYS A 53 -5.68 7.91 19.30
CA LYS A 53 -6.15 8.23 20.65
C LYS A 53 -7.60 8.72 20.64
N THR A 54 -7.96 9.64 19.76
CA THR A 54 -9.32 10.18 19.67
C THR A 54 -10.31 9.08 19.28
N MET A 55 -9.99 8.30 18.25
CA MET A 55 -10.80 7.14 17.85
C MET A 55 -10.96 6.13 18.99
N ARG A 56 -9.90 5.88 19.77
CA ARG A 56 -9.98 4.99 20.94
C ARG A 56 -10.89 5.54 22.03
N HIS A 57 -10.89 6.86 22.24
CA HIS A 57 -11.79 7.52 23.19
C HIS A 57 -13.25 7.41 22.76
N THR A 58 -13.54 7.68 21.48
CA THR A 58 -14.85 7.46 20.86
C THR A 58 -15.27 6.00 21.04
N THR A 59 -14.42 5.04 20.68
CA THR A 59 -14.71 3.60 20.80
C THR A 59 -15.00 3.17 22.25
N LYS A 60 -14.29 3.73 23.23
CA LYS A 60 -14.55 3.47 24.67
C LYS A 60 -15.93 3.98 25.10
N LEU A 61 -16.32 5.18 24.65
CA LEU A 61 -17.67 5.70 24.89
C LEU A 61 -18.74 4.82 24.21
N GLY A 62 -18.50 4.40 22.97
CA GLY A 62 -19.40 3.48 22.26
C GLY A 62 -19.59 2.15 22.99
N SER A 63 -18.51 1.60 23.57
CA SER A 63 -18.58 0.40 24.40
C SER A 63 -19.39 0.60 25.67
N LEU A 64 -19.21 1.75 26.35
CA LEU A 64 -20.02 2.12 27.51
C LEU A 64 -21.51 2.21 27.15
N MET A 65 -21.85 2.90 26.06
CA MET A 65 -23.24 3.05 25.61
C MET A 65 -23.89 1.72 25.23
N ARG A 66 -23.13 0.80 24.63
CA ARG A 66 -23.62 -0.55 24.32
C ARG A 66 -23.89 -1.36 25.59
N LYS A 67 -23.08 -1.21 26.64
CA LYS A 67 -23.31 -1.88 27.92
C LYS A 67 -24.59 -1.36 28.58
N ILE A 68 -24.73 -0.04 28.65
CA ILE A 68 -25.94 0.61 29.19
C ILE A 68 -27.19 0.20 28.40
N SER A 69 -27.10 0.11 27.07
CA SER A 69 -28.27 -0.28 26.25
C SER A 69 -28.63 -1.78 26.32
N LYS A 70 -27.74 -2.63 26.84
CA LYS A 70 -27.98 -4.09 26.95
C LYS A 70 -28.50 -4.50 28.32
N ASP A 71 -28.15 -3.75 29.35
CA ASP A 71 -28.46 -4.06 30.73
C ASP A 71 -29.01 -2.80 31.39
N GLN A 72 -30.34 -2.75 31.51
CA GLN A 72 -31.06 -1.60 32.04
C GLN A 72 -30.69 -1.31 33.51
N GLY A 73 -30.24 -2.33 34.26
CA GLY A 73 -29.75 -2.22 35.65
C GLY A 73 -28.23 -2.09 35.78
N PHE A 74 -27.50 -1.89 34.68
CA PHE A 74 -26.03 -1.80 34.68
C PHE A 74 -25.53 -0.63 35.55
N ILE A 75 -26.31 0.45 35.57
CA ILE A 75 -25.98 1.71 36.26
C ILE A 75 -26.39 1.64 37.74
N ASP A 76 -27.47 0.93 38.06
CA ASP A 76 -28.07 0.88 39.41
C ASP A 76 -27.09 0.40 40.49
N ASN A 77 -26.12 -0.43 40.11
CA ASN A 77 -25.09 -0.98 40.99
C ASN A 77 -23.75 -0.22 40.93
N LYS A 78 -23.74 1.07 40.56
CA LYS A 78 -22.51 1.88 40.41
C LYS A 78 -22.43 2.97 41.47
N ASP A 79 -21.24 3.12 42.02
CA ASP A 79 -20.95 4.10 43.06
C ASP A 79 -20.58 5.47 42.47
N ASP A 80 -20.62 6.50 43.33
CA ASP A 80 -20.26 7.88 42.95
C ASP A 80 -18.83 7.98 42.42
N LYS A 81 -17.92 7.10 42.86
CA LYS A 81 -16.54 7.04 42.34
C LYS A 81 -16.53 6.63 40.87
N TRP A 82 -17.32 5.64 40.49
CA TRP A 82 -17.45 5.21 39.11
C TRP A 82 -18.10 6.29 38.22
N ILE A 83 -19.10 7.01 38.73
CA ILE A 83 -19.73 8.13 38.02
C ILE A 83 -18.70 9.25 37.80
N ASN A 84 -18.01 9.68 38.86
CA ASN A 84 -16.96 10.71 38.79
C ASN A 84 -15.80 10.32 37.85
N PHE A 85 -15.44 9.04 37.81
CA PHE A 85 -14.46 8.52 36.86
C PHE A 85 -14.89 8.76 35.40
N TRP A 86 -16.16 8.53 35.07
CA TRP A 86 -16.68 8.77 33.74
C TRP A 86 -16.86 10.25 33.41
N ILE A 87 -17.26 11.10 34.37
CA ILE A 87 -17.28 12.56 34.19
C ILE A 87 -15.90 13.06 33.76
N ASN A 88 -14.85 12.65 34.47
CA ASN A 88 -13.47 13.03 34.15
C ASN A 88 -13.03 12.53 32.77
N ARG A 89 -13.43 11.31 32.41
CA ARG A 89 -13.16 10.73 31.07
C ARG A 89 -13.87 11.50 29.97
N ILE A 90 -15.15 11.80 30.14
CA ILE A 90 -15.96 12.52 29.16
C ILE A 90 -15.41 13.93 28.96
N ASN A 91 -15.09 14.65 30.04
CA ASN A 91 -14.45 15.96 29.96
C ASN A 91 -13.13 15.91 29.18
N LYS A 92 -12.31 14.87 29.40
CA LYS A 92 -11.09 14.65 28.63
C LYS A 92 -11.39 14.39 27.15
N TYR A 93 -12.38 13.56 26.85
CA TYR A 93 -12.75 13.17 25.49
C TYR A 93 -13.42 14.32 24.71
N ASN A 94 -14.14 15.21 25.38
CA ASN A 94 -14.70 16.42 24.78
C ASN A 94 -13.59 17.33 24.23
N LYS A 95 -12.46 17.43 24.93
CA LYS A 95 -11.32 18.27 24.50
C LYS A 95 -10.65 17.79 23.21
N ASP A 96 -10.82 16.51 22.83
CA ASP A 96 -10.22 15.96 21.61
C ASP A 96 -10.75 16.65 20.34
N TYR A 97 -12.00 17.12 20.37
CA TYR A 97 -12.68 17.74 19.24
C TYR A 97 -12.55 19.26 19.20
N ASN A 98 -11.86 19.88 20.16
CA ASN A 98 -11.62 21.33 20.20
C ASN A 98 -10.35 21.73 19.43
N ARG A 99 -9.78 20.82 18.65
CA ARG A 99 -8.50 21.06 17.98
C ARG A 99 -8.69 21.51 16.53
N LYS A 100 -7.77 22.38 16.11
CA LYS A 100 -7.74 22.98 14.78
C LYS A 100 -7.73 21.98 13.63
N GLU A 101 -7.17 20.79 13.82
CA GLU A 101 -7.13 19.77 12.77
C GLU A 101 -8.54 19.24 12.40
N TYR A 102 -9.50 19.36 13.32
CA TYR A 102 -10.87 18.94 13.10
C TYR A 102 -11.80 20.05 12.61
N ASP A 103 -11.39 21.32 12.64
CA ASP A 103 -12.21 22.48 12.21
C ASP A 103 -12.74 22.32 10.77
N LYS A 104 -11.98 21.64 9.91
CA LYS A 104 -12.37 21.35 8.51
C LYS A 104 -13.52 20.33 8.38
N PHE A 105 -13.83 19.61 9.45
CA PHE A 105 -14.82 18.53 9.49
C PHE A 105 -15.96 18.81 10.47
N ILE A 106 -15.91 19.93 11.20
CA ILE A 106 -16.84 20.28 12.27
C ILE A 106 -17.38 21.67 12.00
N ASP A 107 -18.69 21.77 11.75
CA ASP A 107 -19.36 23.07 11.58
C ASP A 107 -19.58 23.77 12.93
N ASN A 108 -19.87 23.00 13.98
CA ASN A 108 -20.10 23.52 15.33
C ASN A 108 -19.56 22.57 16.42
N HIS A 109 -18.48 22.97 17.09
CA HIS A 109 -17.85 22.17 18.14
C HIS A 109 -18.76 21.95 19.38
N LYS A 110 -19.71 22.86 19.63
CA LYS A 110 -20.65 22.72 20.76
C LYS A 110 -21.56 21.50 20.59
N GLU A 111 -21.96 21.19 19.36
CA GLU A 111 -22.80 20.02 19.07
C GLU A 111 -22.11 18.68 19.29
N LEU A 112 -20.78 18.70 19.41
CA LEU A 112 -19.99 17.51 19.68
C LEU A 112 -19.67 17.35 21.16
N THR A 113 -20.08 18.28 22.01
CA THR A 113 -19.81 18.21 23.45
C THR A 113 -20.83 17.31 24.12
N ILE A 114 -20.37 16.27 24.82
CA ILE A 114 -21.25 15.43 25.63
C ILE A 114 -21.43 16.14 26.98
N PRO A 115 -22.67 16.46 27.39
CA PRO A 115 -22.91 17.09 28.68
C PRO A 115 -22.45 16.18 29.82
N THR A 116 -22.05 16.78 30.93
CA THR A 116 -21.61 16.05 32.14
C THR A 116 -22.58 16.19 33.31
N HIS A 117 -23.60 17.04 33.19
CA HIS A 117 -24.75 17.08 34.10
C HIS A 117 -25.72 15.94 33.77
N ASP A 118 -26.49 15.50 34.77
CA ASP A 118 -27.53 14.46 34.67
C ASP A 118 -27.06 13.19 33.95
N LEU A 119 -25.82 12.79 34.25
CA LEU A 119 -25.14 11.67 33.61
C LEU A 119 -25.98 10.40 33.75
N PHE A 120 -26.16 9.68 32.64
CA PHE A 120 -26.93 8.43 32.57
C PHE A 120 -28.45 8.53 32.75
N SER A 121 -29.02 9.73 32.84
CA SER A 121 -30.47 9.90 32.63
C SER A 121 -30.89 9.49 31.21
N ASP A 122 -32.15 9.12 31.01
CA ASP A 122 -32.66 8.73 29.69
C ASP A 122 -32.47 9.83 28.62
N THR A 123 -32.67 11.09 29.03
CA THR A 123 -32.43 12.27 28.20
C THR A 123 -30.96 12.42 27.84
N TRP A 124 -30.06 12.22 28.82
CA TRP A 124 -28.61 12.21 28.59
C TRP A 124 -28.20 11.09 27.63
N ILE A 125 -28.71 9.87 27.82
CA ILE A 125 -28.39 8.71 26.97
C ILE A 125 -28.78 8.98 25.52
N LYS A 126 -29.97 9.55 25.29
CA LYS A 126 -30.46 9.92 23.94
C LYS A 126 -29.55 10.96 23.30
N ASN A 127 -29.21 12.03 24.02
CA ASN A 127 -28.33 13.09 23.52
C ASN A 127 -26.91 12.57 23.23
N ALA A 128 -26.35 11.77 24.14
CA ALA A 128 -25.03 11.19 23.99
C ALA A 128 -24.94 10.23 22.78
N LYS A 129 -26.01 9.47 22.48
CA LYS A 129 -26.07 8.61 21.29
C LYS A 129 -25.95 9.41 20.00
N GLU A 130 -26.64 10.54 19.88
CA GLU A 130 -26.58 11.38 18.69
C GLU A 130 -25.21 12.05 18.51
N VAL A 131 -24.66 12.60 19.59
CA VAL A 131 -23.30 13.16 19.61
C VAL A 131 -22.26 12.10 19.19
N PHE A 132 -22.41 10.87 19.69
CA PHE A 132 -21.51 9.77 19.37
C PHE A 132 -21.54 9.38 17.88
N LYS A 133 -22.72 9.32 17.27
CA LYS A 133 -22.86 9.06 15.82
C LYS A 133 -22.13 10.12 15.01
N LYS A 134 -22.29 11.40 15.38
CA LYS A 134 -21.59 12.53 14.74
C LYS A 134 -20.06 12.36 14.86
N ARG A 135 -19.56 12.09 16.07
CA ARG A 135 -18.13 11.87 16.34
C ARG A 135 -17.53 10.73 15.51
N ILE A 136 -18.22 9.58 15.39
CA ILE A 136 -17.75 8.47 14.54
C ILE A 136 -17.62 8.91 13.08
N LYS A 137 -18.62 9.64 12.56
CA LYS A 137 -18.60 10.11 11.17
C LYS A 137 -17.40 11.03 10.92
N ILE A 138 -17.15 11.96 11.84
CA ILE A 138 -16.01 12.88 11.77
C ILE A 138 -14.68 12.12 11.82
N ASP A 139 -14.52 11.20 12.77
CA ASP A 139 -13.29 10.42 12.91
C ASP A 139 -12.99 9.59 11.65
N LYS A 140 -14.02 9.00 11.03
CA LYS A 140 -13.88 8.28 9.74
C LYS A 140 -13.45 9.20 8.61
N ASN A 141 -14.09 10.35 8.46
CA ASN A 141 -13.77 11.31 7.41
C ASN A 141 -12.34 11.86 7.56
N TYR A 142 -11.95 12.20 8.78
CA TYR A 142 -10.61 12.66 9.10
C TYR A 142 -9.55 11.60 8.76
N LEU A 143 -9.79 10.34 9.14
CA LEU A 143 -8.87 9.24 8.83
C LEU A 143 -8.74 9.01 7.31
N GLN A 144 -9.85 9.10 6.58
CA GLN A 144 -9.84 8.99 5.12
C GLN A 144 -9.04 10.13 4.49
N ALA A 145 -9.25 11.38 4.92
CA ALA A 145 -8.49 12.53 4.45
C ALA A 145 -6.99 12.39 4.74
N GLN A 146 -6.61 11.90 5.91
CA GLN A 146 -5.21 11.62 6.22
C GLN A 146 -4.60 10.54 5.33
N ARG A 147 -5.34 9.46 5.03
CA ARG A 147 -4.87 8.40 4.14
C ARG A 147 -4.64 8.93 2.73
N LEU A 148 -5.60 9.70 2.21
CA LEU A 148 -5.47 10.34 0.90
C LEU A 148 -4.27 11.28 0.84
N ARG A 149 -4.06 12.09 1.90
CA ARG A 149 -2.89 12.95 2.00
C ARG A 149 -1.58 12.17 1.97
N LYS A 150 -1.46 11.09 2.75
CA LYS A 150 -0.26 10.24 2.74
C LYS A 150 0.01 9.61 1.37
N ILE A 151 -1.04 9.18 0.68
CA ILE A 151 -0.92 8.66 -0.69
C ILE A 151 -0.41 9.77 -1.61
N GLN A 152 -0.99 10.96 -1.54
CA GLN A 152 -0.58 12.10 -2.34
C GLN A 152 0.88 12.49 -2.06
N ASP A 153 1.27 12.62 -0.80
CA ASP A 153 2.64 12.92 -0.38
C ASP A 153 3.62 11.85 -0.90
N SER A 154 3.21 10.57 -0.90
CA SER A 154 4.03 9.47 -1.41
C SER A 154 4.16 9.51 -2.93
N ILE A 155 3.10 9.86 -3.65
CA ILE A 155 3.10 10.06 -5.11
C ILE A 155 4.03 11.22 -5.46
N GLU A 156 3.87 12.37 -4.79
CA GLU A 156 4.68 13.57 -5.02
C GLU A 156 6.15 13.30 -4.74
N ASN A 157 6.47 12.65 -3.62
CA ASN A 157 7.83 12.24 -3.32
C ASN A 157 8.40 11.30 -4.39
N ARG A 158 7.58 10.38 -4.94
CA ARG A 158 8.01 9.49 -6.02
C ARG A 158 8.23 10.24 -7.34
N CYS A 159 7.37 11.19 -7.69
CA CYS A 159 7.57 12.08 -8.84
C CYS A 159 8.86 12.87 -8.69
N ASN A 160 9.14 13.40 -7.50
CA ASN A 160 10.38 14.12 -7.21
C ASN A 160 11.61 13.22 -7.41
N ILE A 161 11.57 11.96 -6.95
CA ILE A 161 12.66 10.99 -7.17
C ILE A 161 12.82 10.69 -8.67
N ILE A 162 11.73 10.53 -9.43
CA ILE A 162 11.80 10.30 -10.90
C ILE A 162 12.52 11.45 -11.60
N HIS A 163 12.24 12.70 -11.23
CA HIS A 163 12.85 13.87 -11.85
C HIS A 163 14.29 14.15 -11.40
N SER A 164 14.64 13.82 -10.15
CA SER A 164 15.94 14.18 -9.56
C SER A 164 16.97 13.05 -9.51
N ASP A 165 16.53 11.79 -9.39
CA ASP A 165 17.40 10.64 -9.10
C ASP A 165 16.85 9.36 -9.77
N ILE A 166 17.00 9.32 -11.09
CA ILE A 166 16.62 8.18 -11.94
C ILE A 166 17.21 6.85 -11.44
N PRO A 167 18.50 6.76 -11.03
CA PRO A 167 19.06 5.52 -10.47
C PRO A 167 18.34 5.03 -9.21
N LYS A 168 17.99 5.93 -8.28
CA LYS A 168 17.24 5.57 -7.06
C LYS A 168 15.83 5.09 -7.39
N TRP A 169 15.16 5.71 -8.37
CA TRP A 169 13.87 5.23 -8.85
C TRP A 169 13.96 3.83 -9.49
N LEU A 170 14.94 3.59 -10.36
CA LEU A 170 15.20 2.29 -10.99
C LEU A 170 15.43 1.20 -9.94
N HIS A 171 16.24 1.47 -8.92
CA HIS A 171 16.47 0.52 -7.84
C HIS A 171 15.21 0.26 -6.99
N SER A 172 14.42 1.29 -6.70
CA SER A 172 13.17 1.14 -5.94
C SER A 172 12.05 0.45 -6.72
N THR A 173 12.06 0.46 -8.04
CA THR A 173 11.03 -0.16 -8.89
C THR A 173 11.31 -1.62 -9.18
N GLN A 174 12.58 -2.01 -9.26
CA GLN A 174 12.96 -3.37 -9.57
C GLN A 174 12.85 -4.34 -8.39
N ASP A 175 12.43 -3.88 -7.20
CA ASP A 175 12.50 -4.62 -5.93
C ASP A 175 13.85 -5.31 -5.72
N ASN A 176 14.89 -4.77 -6.34
CA ASN A 176 16.24 -5.28 -6.28
C ASN A 176 16.78 -4.89 -4.90
N VAL A 177 16.61 -5.80 -3.93
CA VAL A 177 17.37 -5.78 -2.69
C VAL A 177 18.83 -5.80 -3.13
N LYS A 178 19.55 -4.68 -2.97
CA LYS A 178 21.00 -4.70 -3.07
C LYS A 178 21.46 -5.63 -1.95
N GLU A 179 21.79 -6.86 -2.31
CA GLU A 179 22.66 -7.66 -1.48
C GLU A 179 23.98 -6.89 -1.42
N HIS A 180 24.15 -6.16 -0.32
CA HIS A 180 25.42 -5.53 -0.03
C HIS A 180 26.40 -6.68 0.21
N ILE A 181 27.22 -6.97 -0.80
CA ILE A 181 28.37 -7.85 -0.61
C ILE A 181 29.31 -7.10 0.32
N ILE A 182 29.34 -7.52 1.59
CA ILE A 182 30.24 -6.97 2.59
C ILE A 182 31.58 -7.69 2.43
N ILE A 183 32.62 -6.95 2.06
CA ILE A 183 33.99 -7.45 2.00
C ILE A 183 34.68 -6.99 3.29
N ASP A 184 34.72 -7.86 4.29
CA ASP A 184 35.33 -7.56 5.59
C ASP A 184 36.84 -7.77 5.60
N ARG A 185 37.37 -8.55 4.65
CA ARG A 185 38.78 -8.94 4.58
C ARG A 185 39.19 -9.12 3.13
N SER A 186 40.43 -8.72 2.81
CA SER A 186 41.00 -8.94 1.48
C SER A 186 42.38 -9.57 1.59
N VAL A 187 42.64 -10.63 0.85
CA VAL A 187 43.98 -11.20 0.70
C VAL A 187 44.68 -10.45 -0.43
N ILE A 188 45.82 -9.84 -0.14
CA ILE A 188 46.63 -9.10 -1.11
C ILE A 188 47.92 -9.89 -1.31
N SER A 189 48.11 -10.41 -2.51
CA SER A 189 49.35 -11.08 -2.93
C SER A 189 50.13 -10.13 -3.83
N ASN A 190 51.26 -9.61 -3.34
CA ASN A 190 52.18 -8.84 -4.16
C ASN A 190 53.36 -9.74 -4.52
N LYS A 191 53.82 -9.71 -5.78
CA LYS A 191 54.89 -10.61 -6.25
C LYS A 191 56.20 -10.48 -5.44
N ASN A 192 56.38 -9.35 -4.75
CA ASN A 192 57.63 -9.01 -4.05
C ASN A 192 57.51 -8.99 -2.50
N GLU A 193 56.29 -9.00 -1.93
CA GLU A 193 56.08 -8.78 -0.47
C GLU A 193 55.31 -9.92 0.22
N GLY A 194 55.09 -11.03 -0.48
CA GLY A 194 54.34 -12.17 0.06
C GLY A 194 52.83 -11.95 0.13
N ILE A 195 52.13 -12.87 0.80
CA ILE A 195 50.67 -12.85 0.96
C ILE A 195 50.33 -12.18 2.29
N ARG A 196 49.56 -11.09 2.26
CA ARG A 196 49.08 -10.42 3.48
C ARG A 196 47.56 -10.30 3.51
N LEU A 197 46.99 -10.43 4.70
CA LEU A 197 45.56 -10.22 4.95
C LEU A 197 45.31 -8.76 5.35
N ALA A 198 44.53 -8.03 4.56
CA ALA A 198 44.09 -6.67 4.86
C ALA A 198 42.77 -6.70 5.65
N LEU A 199 42.77 -6.01 6.79
CA LEU A 199 41.61 -5.81 7.67
C LEU A 199 41.14 -4.33 7.71
N ASP A 200 41.99 -3.41 7.23
CA ASP A 200 41.67 -1.98 7.20
C ASP A 200 40.62 -1.66 6.10
N PRO A 201 39.49 -1.01 6.42
CA PRO A 201 38.41 -0.76 5.46
C PRO A 201 38.84 0.05 4.23
N ASN A 202 39.74 1.02 4.40
CA ASN A 202 40.20 1.84 3.28
C ASN A 202 41.08 1.04 2.32
N THR A 203 41.96 0.21 2.88
CA THR A 203 42.82 -0.70 2.13
C THR A 203 41.99 -1.76 1.38
N ILE A 204 41.00 -2.36 2.04
CA ILE A 204 40.08 -3.32 1.42
C ILE A 204 39.31 -2.67 0.27
N ARG A 205 38.78 -1.46 0.48
CA ARG A 205 38.00 -0.72 -0.54
C ARG A 205 38.84 -0.42 -1.78
N THR A 206 40.07 0.06 -1.60
CA THR A 206 40.98 0.36 -2.71
C THR A 206 41.34 -0.91 -3.48
N HIS A 207 41.76 -1.97 -2.78
CA HIS A 207 42.11 -3.24 -3.42
C HIS A 207 40.94 -3.88 -4.16
N ALA A 208 39.75 -3.87 -3.57
CA ALA A 208 38.54 -4.37 -4.22
C ALA A 208 38.22 -3.57 -5.49
N LYS A 209 38.28 -2.23 -5.42
CA LYS A 209 38.04 -1.36 -6.57
C LYS A 209 39.00 -1.67 -7.72
N ASP A 210 40.30 -1.80 -7.44
CA ASP A 210 41.32 -2.07 -8.45
C ASP A 210 41.17 -3.48 -9.05
N THR A 211 40.88 -4.47 -8.21
CA THR A 211 40.62 -5.85 -8.64
C THR A 211 39.41 -5.91 -9.59
N PHE A 212 38.28 -5.30 -9.20
CA PHE A 212 37.09 -5.28 -10.04
C PHE A 212 37.27 -4.44 -11.31
N ALA A 213 38.03 -3.35 -11.26
CA ALA A 213 38.37 -2.57 -12.45
C ALA A 213 39.22 -3.37 -13.45
N GLY A 214 40.10 -4.25 -12.96
CA GLY A 214 40.88 -5.16 -13.81
C GLY A 214 40.04 -6.29 -14.42
N ILE A 215 39.07 -6.84 -13.68
CA ILE A 215 38.16 -7.88 -14.17
C ILE A 215 37.17 -7.30 -15.19
N LEU A 216 36.59 -6.14 -14.89
CA LEU A 216 35.61 -5.48 -15.72
C LEU A 216 36.31 -4.65 -16.79
N ARG A 217 36.61 -5.30 -17.92
CA ARG A 217 37.15 -4.62 -19.10
C ARG A 217 36.25 -3.42 -19.45
N LYS A 218 36.80 -2.20 -19.51
CA LYS A 218 36.09 -1.06 -20.11
C LYS A 218 35.59 -1.49 -21.49
N ARG A 219 34.27 -1.53 -21.67
CA ARG A 219 33.69 -1.74 -23.00
C ARG A 219 34.10 -0.53 -23.84
N ASN A 220 35.07 -0.73 -24.73
CA ASN A 220 35.29 0.19 -25.85
C ASN A 220 34.11 0.01 -26.80
N THR A 221 32.96 0.61 -26.48
CA THR A 221 31.91 0.86 -27.46
C THR A 221 32.47 1.89 -28.42
N LYS A 222 33.21 1.43 -29.42
CA LYS A 222 33.27 2.18 -30.67
C LYS A 222 31.82 2.38 -31.10
N SER A 223 31.44 3.59 -31.49
CA SER A 223 30.18 3.83 -32.17
C SER A 223 29.98 2.70 -33.18
N ILE A 224 28.83 2.06 -33.16
CA ILE A 224 28.48 1.03 -34.15
C ILE A 224 28.47 1.77 -35.48
N GLU A 225 29.62 1.83 -36.15
CA GLU A 225 29.66 2.04 -37.59
C GLU A 225 28.75 0.97 -38.15
N GLN A 226 27.74 1.43 -38.90
CA GLN A 226 26.63 0.62 -39.37
C GLN A 226 27.20 -0.52 -40.22
N ASP A 227 27.44 -1.66 -39.58
CA ASP A 227 28.07 -2.81 -40.22
C ASP A 227 27.27 -3.14 -41.48
N VAL A 228 27.98 -3.23 -42.61
CA VAL A 228 27.38 -3.54 -43.92
C VAL A 228 26.61 -4.87 -43.86
N PHE A 229 27.04 -5.80 -43.00
CA PHE A 229 26.34 -7.05 -42.73
C PHE A 229 24.95 -6.82 -42.15
N TRP A 230 24.82 -6.05 -41.06
CA TRP A 230 23.54 -5.76 -40.43
C TRP A 230 22.66 -4.90 -41.33
N SER A 231 23.23 -3.91 -42.01
CA SER A 231 22.51 -3.10 -43.00
C SER A 231 21.90 -3.95 -44.12
N ASN A 232 22.59 -5.00 -44.59
CA ASN A 232 22.07 -5.91 -45.61
C ASN A 232 21.03 -6.92 -45.08
N ILE A 233 21.09 -7.29 -43.79
CA ILE A 233 20.06 -8.14 -43.16
C ILE A 233 18.73 -7.40 -43.06
N TYR A 234 18.77 -6.13 -42.66
CA TYR A 234 17.58 -5.31 -42.47
C TYR A 234 17.10 -4.60 -43.75
N ARG A 235 17.83 -4.73 -44.86
CA ARG A 235 17.40 -4.22 -46.16
C ARG A 235 16.24 -5.07 -46.68
N LEU A 236 15.12 -4.41 -47.00
CA LEU A 236 13.96 -5.04 -47.63
C LEU A 236 14.39 -5.78 -48.92
N LYS A 237 13.97 -7.03 -49.07
CA LYS A 237 14.24 -7.86 -50.25
C LYS A 237 12.92 -8.31 -50.87
N GLY A 238 12.82 -8.19 -52.19
CA GLY A 238 11.71 -8.73 -52.98
C GLY A 238 10.44 -7.89 -52.98
N GLU A 239 9.29 -8.56 -53.16
CA GLU A 239 7.97 -7.97 -53.42
C GLU A 239 7.39 -7.16 -52.25
N PHE A 240 7.90 -7.35 -51.03
CA PHE A 240 7.44 -6.61 -49.84
C PHE A 240 7.96 -5.17 -49.76
N THR A 241 8.82 -4.75 -50.69
CA THR A 241 9.38 -3.38 -50.69
C THR A 241 8.28 -2.33 -50.88
N GLU A 242 7.25 -2.64 -51.68
CA GLU A 242 6.14 -1.72 -51.98
C GLU A 242 5.14 -1.66 -50.82
N CYS A 243 4.76 -2.80 -50.22
CA CYS A 243 3.85 -2.81 -49.08
C CYS A 243 4.49 -2.28 -47.77
N MET A 244 5.83 -2.32 -47.67
CA MET A 244 6.58 -1.82 -46.52
C MET A 244 7.07 -0.37 -46.71
N ALA A 245 6.92 0.21 -47.90
CA ALA A 245 7.32 1.60 -48.17
C ALA A 245 6.60 2.57 -47.22
N ASN A 246 5.29 2.37 -47.04
CA ASN A 246 4.44 3.22 -46.19
C ASN A 246 4.65 2.99 -44.69
N LEU A 247 5.38 1.93 -44.27
CA LEU A 247 5.69 1.70 -42.85
C LEU A 247 6.80 2.62 -42.34
N ILE A 248 7.58 3.20 -43.25
CA ILE A 248 8.61 4.20 -42.92
C ILE A 248 8.01 5.60 -42.84
N ASP A 249 6.87 5.82 -43.51
CA ASP A 249 6.17 7.11 -43.47
C ASP A 249 5.55 7.34 -42.09
N GLU A 250 5.54 8.61 -41.66
CA GLU A 250 4.89 8.99 -40.42
C GLU A 250 3.38 8.78 -40.54
N ILE A 251 2.79 8.07 -39.56
CA ILE A 251 1.35 7.81 -39.52
C ILE A 251 0.62 9.15 -39.46
N THR A 252 -0.27 9.38 -40.41
CA THR A 252 -1.02 10.62 -40.51
C THR A 252 -2.15 10.70 -39.48
N ILE A 253 -2.53 11.93 -39.13
CA ILE A 253 -3.67 12.20 -38.23
C ILE A 253 -4.98 11.60 -38.80
N GLY A 254 -5.14 11.60 -40.14
CA GLY A 254 -6.30 11.00 -40.79
C GLY A 254 -6.36 9.48 -40.61
N GLU A 255 -5.24 8.79 -40.78
CA GLU A 255 -5.14 7.34 -40.57
C GLU A 255 -5.39 6.96 -39.11
N TRP A 256 -4.89 7.76 -38.16
CA TRP A 256 -5.21 7.60 -36.74
C TRP A 256 -6.71 7.70 -36.47
N HIS A 257 -7.38 8.69 -37.07
CA HIS A 257 -8.81 8.88 -36.86
C HIS A 257 -9.63 7.71 -37.43
N GLN A 258 -9.32 7.28 -38.65
CA GLN A 258 -9.99 6.14 -39.30
C GLN A 258 -9.78 4.84 -38.52
N THR A 259 -8.55 4.61 -38.03
CA THR A 259 -8.22 3.42 -37.24
C THR A 259 -9.03 3.37 -35.94
N LEU A 260 -9.17 4.50 -35.25
CA LEU A 260 -9.94 4.58 -33.99
C LEU A 260 -11.44 4.38 -34.19
N GLU A 261 -11.99 4.78 -35.34
CA GLU A 261 -13.40 4.51 -35.70
C GLU A 261 -13.68 3.03 -35.97
N LEU A 262 -12.68 2.32 -36.51
CA LEU A 262 -12.78 0.88 -36.82
C LEU A 262 -12.57 -0.02 -35.59
N VAL A 263 -12.15 0.52 -34.44
CA VAL A 263 -11.95 -0.26 -33.22
C VAL A 263 -13.28 -0.81 -32.69
N ASN A 264 -13.41 -2.14 -32.66
CA ASN A 264 -14.58 -2.79 -32.07
C ASN A 264 -14.57 -2.66 -30.54
N THR A 265 -15.38 -1.73 -30.04
CA THR A 265 -15.52 -1.41 -28.61
C THR A 265 -16.16 -2.53 -27.76
N ASN A 266 -16.77 -3.53 -28.40
CA ASN A 266 -17.41 -4.67 -27.74
C ASN A 266 -16.48 -5.88 -27.57
N SER A 267 -15.23 -5.79 -28.01
CA SER A 267 -14.26 -6.87 -27.87
C SER A 267 -13.75 -6.99 -26.44
N ALA A 268 -13.43 -8.21 -26.01
CA ALA A 268 -12.84 -8.47 -24.71
C ALA A 268 -11.47 -7.77 -24.58
N PRO A 269 -11.14 -7.19 -23.41
CA PRO A 269 -9.87 -6.51 -23.21
C PRO A 269 -8.67 -7.45 -23.39
N GLY A 270 -7.57 -6.92 -23.92
CA GLY A 270 -6.31 -7.65 -24.04
C GLY A 270 -5.61 -7.86 -22.68
N PRO A 271 -4.36 -8.37 -22.67
CA PRO A 271 -3.63 -8.71 -21.44
C PRO A 271 -3.42 -7.56 -20.45
N SER A 272 -3.52 -6.31 -20.92
CA SER A 272 -3.46 -5.10 -20.08
C SER A 272 -4.74 -4.86 -19.25
N GLY A 273 -5.83 -5.59 -19.52
CA GLY A 273 -7.13 -5.39 -18.89
C GLY A 273 -7.86 -4.11 -19.32
N ILE A 274 -7.30 -3.35 -20.28
CA ILE A 274 -7.90 -2.11 -20.79
C ILE A 274 -8.91 -2.48 -21.89
N GLY A 275 -10.17 -2.12 -21.67
CA GLY A 275 -11.23 -2.32 -22.66
C GLY A 275 -11.06 -1.44 -23.89
N TYR A 276 -11.38 -1.96 -25.08
CA TYR A 276 -11.29 -1.24 -26.35
C TYR A 276 -12.16 0.03 -26.40
N ALA A 277 -13.26 0.05 -25.64
CA ALA A 277 -14.08 1.25 -25.44
C ALA A 277 -13.33 2.42 -24.78
N ILE A 278 -12.34 2.12 -23.93
CA ILE A 278 -11.47 3.11 -23.28
C ILE A 278 -10.43 3.58 -24.28
N THR A 279 -9.76 2.64 -24.98
CA THR A 279 -8.75 2.94 -26.01
C THR A 279 -9.29 3.88 -27.10
N GLY A 280 -10.50 3.62 -27.61
CA GLY A 280 -11.14 4.49 -28.61
C GLY A 280 -11.39 5.90 -28.10
N ARG A 281 -11.94 6.05 -26.87
CA ARG A 281 -12.22 7.37 -26.28
C ARG A 281 -10.95 8.13 -25.93
N SER A 282 -9.98 7.48 -25.30
CA SER A 282 -8.71 8.09 -24.92
C SER A 282 -7.90 8.50 -26.15
N GLY A 283 -7.87 7.66 -27.19
CA GLY A 283 -7.22 8.00 -28.47
C GLY A 283 -7.82 9.25 -29.11
N MET A 284 -9.16 9.35 -29.14
CA MET A 284 -9.85 10.50 -29.72
C MET A 284 -9.64 11.81 -28.92
N ILE A 285 -9.48 11.71 -27.59
CA ILE A 285 -9.09 12.86 -26.75
C ILE A 285 -7.65 13.30 -27.06
N CYS A 286 -6.71 12.36 -27.16
CA CYS A 286 -5.33 12.67 -27.53
C CYS A 286 -5.23 13.34 -28.90
N MET A 287 -6.01 12.88 -29.89
CA MET A 287 -6.06 13.49 -31.22
C MET A 287 -6.52 14.95 -31.19
N LYS A 288 -7.54 15.28 -30.37
CA LYS A 288 -7.98 16.67 -30.18
C LYS A 288 -6.89 17.57 -29.58
N PHE A 289 -6.07 17.03 -28.68
CA PHE A 289 -4.95 17.78 -28.11
C PHE A 289 -3.80 18.01 -29.09
N ILE A 290 -3.59 17.07 -30.02
CA ILE A 290 -2.54 17.16 -31.04
C ILE A 290 -2.96 18.12 -32.17
N ALA A 291 -4.24 18.11 -32.58
CA ALA A 291 -4.75 18.98 -33.64
C ALA A 291 -4.92 20.47 -33.25
N HIS A 292 -4.87 20.79 -31.95
CA HIS A 292 -4.96 22.17 -31.43
C HIS A 292 -3.59 22.80 -31.07
N LYS A 293 -2.49 22.15 -31.46
CA LYS A 293 -1.13 22.70 -31.44
C LYS A 293 -0.67 23.00 -32.85
#